data_AF-A0A521RZ26-F1
#
_entry.id   AF-A0A521RZ26-F1
#
_cell.length_a   1.000
_cell.length_b   1.000
_cell.length_c   1.000
_cell.angle_alpha   90.00
_cell.angle_beta   90.00
_cell.angle_gamma   90.00
#
_symmetry.space_group_name_H-M   'P 1'
#
loop_
_entity.id
_entity.type
_entity.pdbx_description
1 polymer ?
#
loop_
_entity_poly.entity_id
_entity_poly.type
_entity_poly.pdbx_seq_one_letter_code
_entity_poly.pdbx_strand_id
1 'polypeptide(L)'
;MTIEQLAGWSAIVAAVATVVGAVFLGLFFSRGQPWGTWNDVASIVLMLATIPVALVIGTILSENESTIAVAVTAVGIVGMVGAALAQVLLVARIRTYEQLLPWTLGFGAVVGLWYLKAAYLSAATSSLGQPLPILMFLAGIGFIAIGYGFYRGGQKDPIAAIGGVVLVVASPIFLTWLGLDLVAGRLVVPSWNA
;
A
#
# COMPACT_ATOMS: atom_id res chain seq x y z
N MET A 1 -3.82 -16.04 18.43
CA MET A 1 -3.44 -14.86 17.64
C MET A 1 -4.67 -13.99 17.55
N THR A 2 -4.62 -12.75 18.04
CA THR A 2 -5.75 -11.82 17.94
C THR A 2 -5.84 -11.22 16.53
N ILE A 3 -6.93 -10.52 16.22
CA ILE A 3 -7.11 -9.89 14.90
C ILE A 3 -6.09 -8.75 14.72
N GLU A 4 -5.78 -8.02 15.78
CA GLU A 4 -4.72 -7.01 15.81
C GLU A 4 -3.36 -7.64 15.48
N GLN A 5 -3.04 -8.77 16.11
CA GLN A 5 -1.78 -9.48 15.81
C GLN A 5 -1.73 -9.96 14.37
N LEU A 6 -2.84 -10.46 13.82
CA LEU A 6 -2.93 -10.86 12.41
C LEU A 6 -2.68 -9.67 11.47
N ALA A 7 -3.32 -8.53 11.74
CA ALA A 7 -3.12 -7.31 10.96
C ALA A 7 -1.69 -6.78 11.10
N GLY A 8 -1.10 -6.87 12.29
CA GLY A 8 0.27 -6.48 12.54
C GLY A 8 1.29 -7.33 11.77
N TRP A 9 1.11 -8.66 11.76
CA TRP A 9 1.90 -9.55 10.91
C TRP A 9 1.69 -9.27 9.43
N SER A 10 0.46 -8.98 9.02
CA SER A 10 0.15 -8.61 7.64
C SER A 10 0.86 -7.32 7.22
N ALA A 11 0.93 -6.32 8.11
CA ALA A 11 1.70 -5.10 7.88
C ALA A 11 3.19 -5.40 7.70
N ILE A 12 3.79 -6.26 8.54
CA ILE A 12 5.19 -6.66 8.41
C ILE A 12 5.44 -7.40 7.09
N VAL A 13 4.55 -8.31 6.69
CA VAL A 13 4.62 -9.00 5.39
C VAL A 13 4.53 -8.01 4.23
N ALA A 14 3.62 -7.04 4.30
CA ALA A 14 3.50 -5.98 3.31
C ALA A 14 4.77 -5.11 3.23
N ALA A 15 5.40 -4.79 4.36
CA ALA A 15 6.66 -4.06 4.41
C ALA A 15 7.79 -4.82 3.69
N VAL A 16 7.95 -6.11 4.00
CA VAL A 16 8.93 -6.98 3.36
C VAL A 16 8.65 -7.11 1.86
N ALA A 17 7.40 -7.35 1.47
CA ALA A 17 6.99 -7.46 0.07
C ALA A 17 7.27 -6.17 -0.71
N THR A 18 7.11 -5.00 -0.08
CA THR A 18 7.46 -3.71 -0.69
C THR A 18 8.96 -3.62 -0.98
N VAL A 19 9.82 -3.96 -0.02
CA VAL A 19 11.28 -3.93 -0.19
C VAL A 19 11.73 -4.94 -1.26
N VAL A 20 11.23 -6.17 -1.18
CA VAL A 20 11.55 -7.23 -2.14
C VAL A 20 11.08 -6.86 -3.55
N GLY A 21 9.86 -6.34 -3.68
CA GLY A 21 9.32 -5.84 -4.95
C GLY A 21 10.20 -4.74 -5.54
N ALA A 22 10.59 -3.75 -4.73
CA ALA A 22 11.48 -2.68 -5.18
C ALA A 22 12.84 -3.19 -5.70
N VAL A 23 13.43 -4.17 -5.03
CA VAL A 23 14.67 -4.83 -5.47
C VAL A 23 14.46 -5.52 -6.83
N PHE A 24 13.39 -6.29 -6.98
CA PHE A 24 13.07 -6.95 -8.24
C PHE A 24 12.75 -5.97 -9.37
N LEU A 25 12.08 -4.85 -9.07
CA LEU A 25 11.81 -3.80 -10.04
C LEU A 25 13.11 -3.15 -10.53
N GLY A 26 14.04 -2.85 -9.62
CA GLY A 26 15.36 -2.34 -9.99
C GLY A 26 16.16 -3.33 -10.87
N LEU A 27 16.10 -4.62 -10.53
CA LEU A 27 16.70 -5.68 -11.34
C LEU A 27 16.03 -5.80 -12.71
N PHE A 28 14.70 -5.68 -12.78
CA PHE A 28 13.94 -5.71 -14.03
C PHE A 28 14.36 -4.59 -14.97
N PHE A 29 14.47 -3.36 -14.49
CA PHE A 29 14.92 -2.25 -15.33
C PHE A 29 16.39 -2.37 -15.75
N SER A 30 17.20 -3.14 -15.02
CA SER A 30 18.62 -3.34 -15.33
C SER A 30 18.89 -4.57 -16.21
N ARG A 31 18.13 -5.65 -16.05
CA ARG A 31 18.39 -6.97 -16.65
C ARG A 31 17.21 -7.59 -17.38
N GLY A 32 16.02 -7.00 -17.33
CA GLY A 32 14.81 -7.52 -17.95
C GLY A 32 14.18 -8.70 -17.19
N GLN A 33 13.50 -9.59 -17.92
CA GLN A 33 12.87 -10.78 -17.34
C GLN A 33 13.92 -11.78 -16.80
N PRO A 34 13.62 -12.59 -15.76
CA PRO A 34 12.31 -12.82 -15.13
C PRO A 34 12.01 -11.88 -13.95
N TRP A 35 12.85 -10.87 -13.69
CA TRP A 35 12.74 -10.04 -12.49
C TRP A 35 11.44 -9.23 -12.44
N GLY A 36 10.86 -8.89 -13.60
CA GLY A 36 9.55 -8.25 -13.67
C GLY A 36 8.45 -9.13 -13.08
N THR A 37 8.40 -10.41 -13.47
CA THR A 37 7.42 -11.36 -12.91
C THR A 37 7.56 -11.51 -11.39
N TRP A 38 8.78 -11.50 -10.86
CA TRP A 38 8.99 -11.57 -9.41
C TRP A 38 8.57 -10.29 -8.68
N ASN A 39 8.76 -9.11 -9.29
CA ASN A 39 8.17 -7.87 -8.80
C ASN A 39 6.65 -7.92 -8.76
N ASP A 40 6.02 -8.49 -9.79
CA ASP A 40 4.57 -8.61 -9.88
C ASP A 40 4.05 -9.55 -8.78
N VAL A 41 4.73 -10.68 -8.52
CA VAL A 41 4.43 -11.58 -7.40
C VAL A 41 4.55 -10.87 -6.05
N ALA A 42 5.64 -10.12 -5.83
CA ALA A 42 5.81 -9.34 -4.60
C ALA A 42 4.70 -8.29 -4.44
N SER A 43 4.29 -7.66 -5.54
CA SER A 43 3.19 -6.69 -5.55
C SER A 43 1.84 -7.32 -5.19
N ILE A 44 1.57 -8.55 -5.63
CA ILE A 44 0.37 -9.30 -5.22
C ILE A 44 0.37 -9.50 -3.70
N VAL A 45 1.49 -10.00 -3.15
CA VAL A 45 1.64 -10.24 -1.71
C VAL A 45 1.47 -8.94 -0.91
N LEU A 46 2.12 -7.86 -1.37
CA LEU A 46 1.96 -6.52 -0.78
C LEU A 46 0.49 -6.10 -0.72
N MET A 47 -0.21 -6.12 -1.84
CA MET A 47 -1.59 -5.62 -1.90
C MET A 47 -2.53 -6.44 -1.02
N LEU A 48 -2.42 -7.77 -1.05
CA LEU A 48 -3.24 -8.65 -0.23
C LEU A 48 -2.93 -8.50 1.26
N ALA A 49 -1.65 -8.41 1.63
CA ALA A 49 -1.23 -8.21 3.02
C ALA A 49 -1.57 -6.81 3.56
N THR A 50 -1.82 -5.83 2.69
CA THR A 50 -2.27 -4.49 3.09
C THR A 50 -3.77 -4.45 3.39
N ILE A 51 -4.58 -5.42 2.95
CA ILE A 51 -6.03 -5.44 3.21
C ILE A 51 -6.36 -5.49 4.72
N PRO A 52 -5.76 -6.39 5.54
CA PRO A 52 -5.96 -6.36 6.99
C PRO A 52 -5.54 -5.03 7.62
N VAL A 53 -4.50 -4.38 7.09
CA VAL A 53 -4.05 -3.06 7.54
C VAL A 53 -5.11 -2.00 7.26
N ALA A 54 -5.70 -2.01 6.07
CA ALA A 54 -6.78 -1.10 5.71
C ALA A 54 -8.00 -1.26 6.63
N LEU A 55 -8.36 -2.50 6.95
CA LEU A 55 -9.47 -2.80 7.86
C LEU A 55 -9.21 -2.25 9.26
N VAL A 56 -8.02 -2.50 9.84
CA VAL A 56 -7.64 -1.98 11.17
C VAL A 56 -7.69 -0.45 11.20
N ILE A 57 -7.09 0.20 10.20
CA ILE A 57 -7.08 1.66 10.14
C ILE A 57 -8.51 2.19 10.00
N GLY A 58 -9.33 1.54 9.17
CA GLY A 58 -10.75 1.85 9.05
C GLY A 58 -11.49 1.78 10.37
N THR A 59 -11.26 0.71 11.14
CA THR A 59 -11.84 0.54 12.48
C THR A 59 -11.40 1.63 13.43
N ILE A 60 -10.11 1.95 13.49
CA ILE A 60 -9.57 3.03 14.34
C ILE A 60 -10.20 4.38 13.97
N LEU A 61 -10.31 4.68 12.67
CA LEU A 61 -10.90 5.94 12.20
C LEU A 61 -12.41 6.02 12.46
N SER A 62 -13.10 4.87 12.52
CA SER A 62 -14.55 4.81 12.68
C SER A 62 -15.05 5.29 14.05
N GLU A 63 -14.19 5.36 15.07
CA GLU A 63 -14.53 5.95 16.37
C GLU A 63 -14.94 7.42 16.28
N ASN A 64 -14.31 8.15 15.36
CA ASN A 64 -14.51 9.59 15.23
C ASN A 64 -15.42 9.90 14.04
N GLU A 65 -15.28 9.18 12.93
CA GLU A 65 -15.94 9.50 11.65
C GLU A 65 -16.41 8.23 10.92
N SER A 66 -17.37 7.50 11.50
CA SER A 66 -17.80 6.17 11.05
C SER A 66 -18.10 6.07 9.54
N THR A 67 -18.92 6.97 8.98
CA THR A 67 -19.30 6.91 7.56
C THR A 67 -18.11 7.15 6.62
N ILE A 68 -17.26 8.13 6.92
CA ILE A 68 -16.10 8.44 6.09
C ILE A 68 -15.05 7.33 6.20
N ALA A 69 -14.82 6.81 7.41
CA ALA A 69 -13.90 5.71 7.64
C ALA A 69 -14.27 4.47 6.83
N VAL A 70 -15.55 4.09 6.81
CA VAL A 70 -16.04 2.97 6.00
C VAL A 70 -15.82 3.21 4.51
N ALA A 71 -16.16 4.41 4.02
CA ALA A 71 -15.98 4.74 2.60
C ALA A 71 -14.50 4.71 2.17
N VAL A 72 -13.61 5.34 2.96
CA VAL A 72 -12.17 5.33 2.70
C VAL A 72 -11.61 3.91 2.70
N THR A 73 -12.02 3.09 3.67
CA THR A 73 -11.58 1.68 3.77
C THR A 73 -12.04 0.86 2.57
N ALA A 74 -13.31 0.98 2.19
CA ALA A 74 -13.86 0.26 1.03
C ALA A 74 -13.12 0.64 -0.27
N VAL A 75 -12.89 1.94 -0.50
CA VAL A 75 -12.14 2.43 -1.67
C VAL A 75 -10.70 1.88 -1.66
N GLY A 76 -10.03 1.89 -0.51
CA GLY A 76 -8.69 1.32 -0.37
C GLY A 76 -8.64 -0.16 -0.72
N ILE A 77 -9.57 -0.96 -0.20
CA ILE A 77 -9.65 -2.40 -0.47
C ILE A 77 -9.92 -2.66 -1.96
N VAL A 78 -10.82 -1.89 -2.60
CA VAL A 78 -11.05 -1.99 -4.05
C VAL A 78 -9.76 -1.72 -4.84
N GLY A 79 -9.00 -0.69 -4.45
CA GLY A 79 -7.69 -0.41 -5.04
C GLY A 79 -6.70 -1.57 -4.87
N MET A 80 -6.58 -2.13 -3.67
CA MET A 80 -5.68 -3.24 -3.37
C MET A 80 -6.05 -4.51 -4.14
N VAL A 81 -7.34 -4.88 -4.14
CA VAL A 81 -7.83 -6.06 -4.88
C VAL A 81 -7.65 -5.86 -6.38
N GLY A 82 -8.00 -4.70 -6.92
CA GLY A 82 -7.82 -4.40 -8.34
C GLY A 82 -6.35 -4.45 -8.77
N ALA A 83 -5.45 -3.87 -7.97
CA ALA A 83 -4.01 -3.94 -8.21
C ALA A 83 -3.51 -5.38 -8.17
N ALA A 84 -3.87 -6.16 -7.14
CA ALA A 84 -3.49 -7.57 -7.03
C ALA A 84 -3.98 -8.39 -8.23
N LEU A 85 -5.23 -8.20 -8.66
CA LEU A 85 -5.80 -8.89 -9.82
C LEU A 85 -5.06 -8.55 -11.12
N ALA A 86 -4.73 -7.27 -11.35
CA ALA A 86 -3.93 -6.88 -12.50
C ALA A 86 -2.58 -7.61 -12.52
N GLN A 87 -1.90 -7.68 -11.38
CA GLN A 87 -0.62 -8.39 -11.27
C GLN A 87 -0.77 -9.91 -11.44
N VAL A 88 -1.84 -10.52 -10.91
CA VAL A 88 -2.14 -11.96 -11.12
C VAL A 88 -2.29 -12.26 -12.61
N LEU A 89 -3.00 -11.41 -13.36
CA LEU A 89 -3.21 -11.59 -14.80
C LEU A 89 -1.88 -11.50 -15.59
N LEU A 90 -0.93 -10.67 -15.15
CA LEU A 90 0.42 -10.59 -15.72
C LEU A 90 1.24 -11.85 -15.42
N VAL A 91 1.28 -12.26 -14.15
CA VAL A 91 2.03 -13.45 -13.72
C VAL A 91 1.51 -14.71 -14.40
N ALA A 92 0.19 -14.84 -14.52
CA ALA A 92 -0.47 -15.95 -15.22
C ALA A 92 -0.37 -15.86 -16.75
N ARG A 93 0.24 -14.79 -17.30
CA ARG A 93 0.38 -14.53 -18.74
C ARG A 93 -0.95 -14.52 -19.50
N ILE A 94 -2.04 -14.16 -18.81
CA ILE A 94 -3.38 -14.05 -19.42
C ILE A 94 -3.50 -12.74 -20.22
N ARG A 95 -2.79 -11.69 -19.80
CA ARG A 95 -2.75 -10.37 -20.44
C ARG A 95 -1.32 -9.84 -20.51
N THR A 96 -1.07 -8.89 -21.41
CA THR A 96 0.25 -8.24 -21.52
C THR A 96 0.35 -7.01 -20.61
N TYR A 97 1.58 -6.55 -20.39
CA TYR A 97 1.86 -5.34 -19.61
C TYR A 97 1.16 -4.11 -20.19
N GLU A 98 1.19 -3.92 -21.50
CA GLU A 98 0.59 -2.77 -22.17
C GLU A 98 -0.93 -2.72 -21.98
N GLN A 99 -1.58 -3.89 -21.96
CA GLN A 99 -3.02 -4.00 -21.71
C GLN A 99 -3.40 -3.68 -20.27
N LEU A 100 -2.52 -4.00 -19.32
CA LEU A 100 -2.77 -3.86 -17.88
C LEU A 100 -2.14 -2.62 -17.25
N LEU A 101 -1.33 -1.87 -18.00
CA LEU A 101 -0.68 -0.66 -17.52
C LEU A 101 -1.71 0.37 -17.00
N PRO A 102 -2.78 0.74 -17.74
CA PRO A 102 -3.75 1.70 -17.23
C PRO A 102 -4.43 1.25 -15.94
N TRP A 103 -4.72 -0.05 -15.83
CA TRP A 103 -5.33 -0.65 -14.65
C TRP A 103 -4.38 -0.65 -13.46
N THR A 104 -3.12 -1.01 -13.68
CA THR A 104 -2.08 -1.01 -12.64
C THR A 104 -1.86 0.40 -12.09
N LEU A 105 -1.76 1.41 -12.97
CA LEU A 105 -1.59 2.80 -12.55
C LEU A 105 -2.86 3.33 -11.86
N GLY A 106 -4.05 3.01 -12.41
CA GLY A 106 -5.32 3.44 -11.85
C GLY A 106 -5.57 2.89 -10.45
N PHE A 107 -5.42 1.58 -10.26
CA PHE A 107 -5.57 0.96 -8.94
C PHE A 107 -4.46 1.41 -7.97
N GLY A 108 -3.22 1.57 -8.45
CA GLY A 108 -2.14 2.16 -7.65
C GLY A 108 -2.47 3.58 -7.17
N ALA A 109 -3.07 4.41 -8.03
CA ALA A 109 -3.52 5.74 -7.65
C ALA A 109 -4.65 5.69 -6.62
N VAL A 110 -5.60 4.75 -6.74
CA VAL A 110 -6.65 4.53 -5.73
C VAL A 110 -6.04 4.15 -4.37
N VAL A 111 -5.03 3.28 -4.34
CA VAL A 111 -4.29 2.94 -3.11
C VAL A 111 -3.55 4.17 -2.56
N GLY A 112 -2.94 4.98 -3.42
CA GLY A 112 -2.33 6.25 -3.03
C GLY A 112 -3.32 7.23 -2.39
N LEU A 113 -4.51 7.38 -2.96
CA LEU A 113 -5.58 8.20 -2.41
C LEU A 113 -6.08 7.67 -1.07
N TRP A 114 -6.17 6.35 -0.90
CA TRP A 114 -6.48 5.73 0.39
C TRP A 114 -5.43 6.11 1.44
N TYR A 115 -4.14 5.97 1.15
CA TYR A 115 -3.05 6.40 2.04
C TYR A 115 -3.18 7.87 2.45
N LEU A 116 -3.41 8.77 1.47
CA LEU A 116 -3.53 10.21 1.74
C LEU A 116 -4.74 10.54 2.61
N LYS A 117 -5.90 9.94 2.34
CA LYS A 117 -7.12 10.19 3.11
C LYS A 117 -7.05 9.59 4.50
N ALA A 118 -6.55 8.37 4.63
CA ALA A 118 -6.35 7.73 5.93
C ALA A 118 -5.32 8.49 6.79
N ALA A 119 -4.24 8.99 6.18
CA ALA A 119 -3.27 9.86 6.84
C ALA A 119 -3.90 11.16 7.34
N TYR A 120 -4.65 11.85 6.49
CA TYR A 120 -5.34 13.08 6.84
C TYR A 120 -6.30 12.89 8.01
N LEU A 121 -7.15 11.86 7.95
CA LEU A 121 -8.11 11.57 9.01
C LEU A 121 -7.38 11.22 10.30
N SER A 122 -6.38 10.33 10.25
CA SER A 122 -5.61 9.93 11.42
C SER A 122 -4.90 11.11 12.10
N ALA A 123 -4.40 12.07 11.32
CA ALA A 123 -3.80 13.29 11.84
C ALA A 123 -4.83 14.25 12.42
N ALA A 124 -5.98 14.42 11.76
CA ALA A 124 -7.04 15.33 12.19
C ALA A 124 -7.71 14.89 13.50
N THR A 125 -7.84 13.57 13.71
CA THR A 125 -8.46 12.98 14.91
C THR A 125 -7.43 12.52 15.95
N SER A 126 -6.13 12.64 15.66
CA SER A 126 -5.04 12.07 16.47
C SER A 126 -5.19 10.56 16.75
N SER A 127 -5.90 9.83 15.89
CA SER A 127 -6.19 8.40 16.10
C SER A 127 -4.97 7.50 15.92
N LEU A 128 -3.97 7.94 15.16
CA LEU A 128 -2.67 7.29 15.09
C LEU A 128 -1.59 8.23 15.63
N GLY A 129 -0.76 7.72 16.54
CA GLY A 129 0.39 8.45 17.06
C GLY A 129 1.38 8.81 15.95
N GLN A 130 2.08 9.93 16.12
CA GLN A 130 3.19 10.27 15.25
C GLN A 130 4.32 9.23 15.38
N PRO A 131 5.01 8.87 14.28
CA PRO A 131 5.00 9.52 12.96
C PRO A 131 4.10 8.83 11.90
N LEU A 132 3.19 7.93 12.30
CA LEU A 132 2.45 7.08 11.36
C LEU A 132 1.67 7.87 10.29
N PRO A 133 0.89 8.91 10.62
CA PRO A 133 0.17 9.68 9.60
C PRO A 133 1.09 10.34 8.57
N ILE A 134 2.27 10.81 8.98
CA ILE A 134 3.24 11.44 8.07
C ILE A 134 3.78 10.41 7.07
N LEU A 135 4.17 9.23 7.56
CA LEU A 135 4.69 8.17 6.69
C LEU A 135 3.62 7.65 5.73
N MET A 136 2.38 7.51 6.18
CA MET A 136 1.24 7.19 5.32
C MET A 136 1.03 8.24 4.23
N PHE A 137 1.08 9.53 4.61
CA PHE A 137 0.94 10.62 3.65
C PHE A 137 2.04 10.55 2.58
N LEU A 138 3.29 10.38 2.99
CA LEU A 138 4.43 10.26 2.07
C LEU A 138 4.30 9.03 1.17
N ALA A 139 3.88 7.88 1.69
CA ALA A 139 3.62 6.69 0.87
C ALA A 139 2.52 6.95 -0.17
N GLY A 140 1.44 7.65 0.21
CA GLY A 140 0.38 8.08 -0.68
C GLY A 140 0.89 9.00 -1.80
N ILE A 141 1.71 10.00 -1.47
CA ILE A 141 2.37 10.87 -2.46
C ILE A 141 3.26 10.04 -3.40
N GLY A 142 4.02 9.08 -2.87
CA GLY A 142 4.84 8.17 -3.65
C GLY A 142 4.04 7.40 -4.71
N PHE A 143 2.90 6.80 -4.31
CA PHE A 143 1.99 6.11 -5.24
C PHE A 143 1.48 7.02 -6.35
N ILE A 144 1.00 8.22 -6.00
CA ILE A 144 0.47 9.18 -6.97
C ILE A 144 1.58 9.65 -7.93
N ALA A 145 2.77 9.93 -7.41
CA ALA A 145 3.91 10.35 -8.21
C ALA A 145 4.37 9.26 -9.19
N ILE A 146 4.41 7.99 -8.77
CA ILE A 146 4.67 6.86 -9.69
C ILE A 146 3.62 6.84 -10.80
N GLY A 147 2.33 6.85 -10.45
CA GLY A 147 1.23 6.84 -11.41
C GLY A 147 1.33 7.96 -12.44
N TYR A 148 1.51 9.18 -11.95
CA TYR A 148 1.62 10.38 -12.78
C TYR A 148 2.88 10.38 -13.65
N GLY A 149 4.03 10.01 -13.10
CA GLY A 149 5.29 9.95 -13.85
C GLY A 149 5.23 8.93 -14.99
N PHE A 150 4.68 7.74 -14.73
CA PHE A 150 4.45 6.73 -15.77
C PHE A 150 3.50 7.21 -16.86
N TYR A 151 2.41 7.90 -16.49
CA TYR A 151 1.48 8.47 -17.46
C TYR A 151 2.13 9.55 -18.34
N ARG A 152 2.96 10.43 -17.75
CA ARG A 152 3.56 11.57 -18.43
C ARG A 152 4.72 11.19 -19.35
N GLY A 153 5.64 10.36 -18.86
CA GLY A 153 6.92 10.10 -19.53
C GLY A 153 7.38 8.64 -19.46
N GLY A 154 6.49 7.75 -19.03
CA GLY A 154 6.80 6.33 -18.82
C GLY A 154 7.77 6.11 -17.65
N GLN A 155 8.36 4.92 -17.62
CA GLN A 155 9.22 4.46 -16.52
C GLN A 155 10.51 5.30 -16.32
N LYS A 156 10.93 6.07 -17.33
CA LYS A 156 12.14 6.90 -17.27
C LYS A 156 11.86 8.32 -16.73
N ASP A 157 10.61 8.64 -16.45
CA ASP A 157 10.24 9.95 -15.93
C ASP A 157 10.83 10.16 -14.52
N PRO A 158 11.54 11.28 -14.25
CA PRO A 158 12.09 11.57 -12.93
C PRO A 158 11.04 11.55 -11.80
N ILE A 159 9.80 11.93 -12.09
CA ILE A 159 8.72 11.92 -11.09
C ILE A 159 8.38 10.49 -10.68
N ALA A 160 8.40 9.54 -11.62
CA ALA A 160 8.19 8.14 -11.30
C ALA A 160 9.32 7.58 -10.42
N ALA A 161 10.57 7.94 -10.72
CA ALA A 161 11.73 7.53 -9.94
C ALA A 161 11.70 8.10 -8.50
N ILE A 162 11.46 9.41 -8.37
CA ILE A 162 11.36 10.07 -7.06
C ILE A 162 10.19 9.51 -6.27
N GLY A 163 9.02 9.36 -6.90
CA GLY A 163 7.84 8.74 -6.29
C GLY A 163 8.12 7.31 -5.82
N GLY A 164 8.84 6.53 -6.63
CA GLY A 164 9.34 5.20 -6.29
C GLY A 164 10.18 5.19 -5.03
N VAL A 165 11.18 6.07 -4.93
CA VAL A 165 12.04 6.18 -3.75
C VAL A 165 11.24 6.58 -2.52
N VAL A 166 10.37 7.59 -2.62
CA VAL A 166 9.52 8.04 -1.51
C VAL A 166 8.63 6.89 -1.03
N LEU A 167 7.99 6.17 -1.94
CA LEU A 167 7.14 5.04 -1.60
C LEU A 167 7.92 3.91 -0.91
N VAL A 168 9.06 3.51 -1.49
CA VAL A 168 9.90 2.41 -1.00
C VAL A 168 10.54 2.71 0.36
N VAL A 169 10.70 3.99 0.72
CA VAL A 169 11.17 4.37 2.05
C VAL A 169 10.00 4.50 3.02
N ALA A 170 8.99 5.29 2.68
CA ALA A 170 7.92 5.63 3.61
C ALA A 170 7.01 4.43 3.93
N SER A 171 6.62 3.64 2.92
CA SER A 171 5.69 2.52 3.10
C SER A 171 6.26 1.42 4.01
N PRO A 172 7.49 0.91 3.82
CA PRO A 172 8.03 -0.12 4.71
C PRO A 172 8.22 0.35 6.14
N ILE A 173 8.66 1.60 6.36
CA ILE A 173 8.81 2.16 7.72
C ILE A 173 7.44 2.26 8.38
N PHE A 174 6.44 2.80 7.68
CA PHE A 174 5.06 2.87 8.17
C PHE A 174 4.52 1.50 8.55
N LEU A 175 4.55 0.56 7.59
CA LEU A 175 3.98 -0.78 7.76
C LEU A 175 4.69 -1.58 8.85
N THR A 176 6.02 -1.42 8.97
CA THR A 176 6.80 -2.08 10.02
C THR A 176 6.47 -1.50 11.38
N TRP A 177 6.42 -0.17 11.53
CA TRP A 177 6.10 0.47 12.79
C TRP A 177 4.69 0.11 13.25
N LEU A 178 3.69 0.31 12.38
CA LEU A 178 2.30 -0.07 12.67
C LEU A 178 2.21 -1.56 13.02
N GLY A 179 2.90 -2.42 12.27
CA GLY A 179 2.94 -3.85 12.50
C GLY A 179 3.47 -4.23 13.88
N LEU A 180 4.58 -3.61 14.29
CA LEU A 180 5.17 -3.84 15.61
C LEU A 180 4.27 -3.35 16.74
N ASP A 181 3.59 -2.21 16.58
CA ASP A 181 2.68 -1.69 17.60
C ASP A 181 1.44 -2.56 17.77
N LEU A 182 0.89 -3.11 16.69
CA LEU A 182 -0.23 -4.05 16.73
C LEU A 182 0.19 -5.40 17.34
N VAL A 183 1.32 -5.97 16.92
CA VAL A 183 1.81 -7.25 17.46
C VAL A 183 2.13 -7.14 18.95
N ALA A 184 2.71 -6.02 19.38
CA ALA A 184 3.05 -5.77 20.78
C ALA A 184 1.85 -5.34 21.65
N GLY A 185 0.66 -5.14 21.06
CA GLY A 185 -0.53 -4.66 21.78
C GLY A 185 -0.40 -3.21 22.28
N ARG A 186 0.47 -2.40 21.66
CA ARG A 186 0.66 -0.98 22.00
C ARG A 186 -0.38 -0.08 21.36
N LEU A 187 -1.01 -0.55 20.29
CA LEU A 187 -2.12 0.14 19.62
C LEU A 187 -3.42 -0.58 19.93
N VAL A 188 -4.34 0.13 20.61
CA VAL A 188 -5.65 -0.41 20.99
C VAL A 188 -6.61 -0.24 19.81
N VAL A 189 -7.25 -1.34 19.38
CA VAL A 189 -8.28 -1.30 18.33
C VAL A 189 -9.67 -1.25 18.98
N PRO A 190 -10.46 -0.19 18.75
CA PRO A 190 -11.69 0.13 19.50
C PRO A 190 -12.76 -0.95 19.55
N SER A 191 -13.13 -1.49 18.39
CA SER A 191 -14.30 -2.36 18.25
C SER A 191 -14.01 -3.84 18.46
N TRP A 192 -12.76 -4.20 18.79
CA TRP A 192 -12.33 -5.60 18.95
C TRP A 192 -12.08 -5.98 20.42
N ASN A 193 -12.24 -5.03 21.34
CA ASN A 193 -12.18 -5.25 22.78
C ASN A 193 -13.56 -5.38 23.45
N ALA A 194 -14.63 -5.51 22.65
CA ALA A 194 -16.02 -5.67 23.11
C ALA A 194 -16.46 -7.14 23.09
#